data_AF-A0A1Y6K9S3-F1
#
_entry.id   AF-A0A1Y6K9S3-F1
#
_cell.length_a   1.000
_cell.length_b   1.000
_cell.length_c   1.000
_cell.angle_alpha   90.00
_cell.angle_beta   90.00
_cell.angle_gamma   90.00
#
_symmetry.space_group_name_H-M   'P 1'
#
loop_
_entity.id
_entity.type
_entity.pdbx_description
1 polymer ?
#
loop_
_entity_poly.entity_id
_entity_poly.type
_entity_poly.pdbx_seq_one_letter_code
_entity_poly.pdbx_strand_id
1 'polypeptide(L)'
;MKPSRKRKLFDEVCGKWQVSIRRACDALEFDRSTYHYRSRRSDQAALEQRIREICQVRVRYGYRRIHVVLRREGWRHGQNKTRRVYRELGLQLRNKAPKRRVRAKLRDDRRPATRSNETWAMDFVHDRVP
;
A
#
# COMPACT_ATOMS: atom_id res chain seq x y z
N MET A 1 -4.84 -18.42 8.97
CA MET A 1 -4.58 -17.56 10.15
C MET A 1 -3.10 -17.14 10.18
N LYS A 2 -2.78 -15.87 10.44
CA LYS A 2 -1.38 -15.38 10.48
C LYS A 2 -0.58 -16.07 11.62
N PRO A 3 0.71 -16.40 11.44
CA PRO A 3 1.53 -17.06 12.47
C PRO A 3 1.58 -16.31 13.81
N SER A 4 1.56 -14.97 13.78
CA SER A 4 1.50 -14.13 14.98
C SER A 4 0.21 -14.30 15.78
N ARG A 5 -0.92 -14.47 15.09
CA ARG A 5 -2.23 -14.69 15.73
C ARG A 5 -2.33 -16.11 16.29
N LYS A 6 -1.72 -17.09 15.62
CA LYS A 6 -1.64 -18.48 16.09
C LYS A 6 -0.85 -18.58 17.40
N ARG A 7 0.28 -17.87 17.54
CA ARG A 7 1.05 -17.84 18.80
C ARG A 7 0.28 -17.29 19.98
N LYS A 8 -0.46 -16.19 19.80
CA LYS A 8 -1.32 -15.66 20.87
C LYS A 8 -2.33 -16.69 21.35
N LEU A 9 -2.88 -17.48 20.43
CA LEU A 9 -3.83 -18.53 20.75
C LEU A 9 -3.17 -19.67 21.53
N PHE A 10 -1.92 -20.02 21.20
CA PHE A 10 -1.10 -20.93 22.00
C PHE A 10 -0.83 -20.41 23.41
N ASP A 11 -0.40 -19.17 23.55
CA ASP A 11 -0.10 -18.58 24.85
C ASP A 11 -1.37 -18.57 25.73
N GLU A 12 -2.54 -18.32 25.12
CA GLU A 12 -3.83 -18.41 25.80
C GLU A 12 -4.20 -19.85 26.21
N VAL A 13 -4.00 -20.83 25.33
CA VAL A 13 -4.30 -22.25 25.62
C VAL A 13 -3.36 -22.81 26.69
N CYS A 14 -2.06 -22.57 26.56
CA CYS A 14 -1.07 -22.96 27.57
C CYS A 14 -1.37 -22.29 28.91
N GLY A 15 -1.79 -21.02 28.92
CA GLY A 15 -2.16 -20.30 30.13
C GLY A 15 -3.45 -20.79 30.80
N LYS A 16 -4.52 -21.02 30.02
CA LYS A 16 -5.83 -21.46 30.53
C LYS A 16 -5.83 -22.90 31.00
N TRP A 17 -5.18 -23.79 30.26
CA TRP A 17 -5.25 -25.24 30.49
C TRP A 17 -3.99 -25.81 31.15
N GLN A 18 -2.98 -24.96 31.43
CA GLN A 18 -1.67 -25.35 31.97
C GLN A 18 -1.01 -26.54 31.25
N VAL A 19 -1.24 -26.63 29.94
CA VAL A 19 -0.68 -27.69 29.10
C VAL A 19 0.71 -27.32 28.62
N SER A 20 1.56 -28.33 28.42
CA SER A 20 2.87 -28.13 27.80
C SER A 20 2.72 -27.67 26.35
N ILE A 21 3.71 -26.92 25.85
CA ILE A 21 3.75 -26.45 24.45
C ILE A 21 3.59 -27.60 23.46
N ARG A 22 4.18 -28.78 23.76
CA ARG A 22 4.03 -29.98 22.92
C ARG A 22 2.57 -30.42 22.83
N ARG A 23 1.89 -30.56 23.97
CA ARG A 23 0.47 -30.94 24.03
C ARG A 23 -0.43 -29.93 23.31
N ALA A 24 -0.17 -28.64 23.49
CA ALA A 24 -0.89 -27.60 22.77
C ALA A 24 -0.64 -27.68 21.25
N CYS A 25 0.58 -28.02 20.82
CA CYS A 25 0.92 -28.17 19.41
C CYS A 25 0.23 -29.33 18.74
N ASP A 26 0.19 -30.48 19.42
CA ASP A 26 -0.46 -31.67 18.90
C ASP A 26 -1.98 -31.46 18.84
N ALA A 27 -2.59 -30.86 19.89
CA ALA A 27 -4.02 -30.60 19.94
C ALA A 27 -4.51 -29.55 18.92
N LEU A 28 -3.64 -28.61 18.52
CA LEU A 28 -3.95 -27.55 17.55
C LEU A 28 -3.42 -27.87 16.13
N GLU A 29 -2.91 -29.09 15.92
CA GLU A 29 -2.31 -29.56 14.66
C GLU A 29 -1.32 -28.56 14.07
N PHE A 30 -0.39 -28.09 14.91
CA PHE A 30 0.51 -26.99 14.55
C PHE A 30 1.97 -27.31 14.75
N ASP A 31 2.78 -26.93 13.77
CA ASP A 31 4.20 -27.25 13.79
C ASP A 31 4.97 -26.46 14.87
N ARG A 32 5.77 -27.20 15.65
CA ARG A 32 6.56 -26.69 16.78
C ARG A 32 7.61 -25.67 16.35
N SER A 33 8.18 -25.80 15.15
CA SER A 33 9.18 -24.83 14.66
C SER A 33 8.55 -23.44 14.48
N THR A 34 7.26 -23.39 14.14
CA THR A 34 6.54 -22.12 13.98
C THR A 34 6.29 -21.42 15.32
N TYR A 35 6.15 -22.19 16.42
CA TYR A 35 6.08 -21.64 17.77
C TYR A 35 7.44 -21.04 18.18
N HIS A 36 8.52 -21.80 18.02
CA HIS A 36 9.86 -21.38 18.42
C HIS A 36 10.48 -20.28 17.53
N TYR A 37 10.01 -20.13 16.29
CA TYR A 37 10.55 -19.13 15.36
C TYR A 37 10.49 -17.70 15.93
N ARG A 38 11.62 -17.06 16.22
CA ARG A 38 11.66 -15.63 16.54
C ARG A 38 12.04 -14.83 15.30
N SER A 39 11.26 -13.81 14.97
CA SER A 39 11.58 -12.93 13.84
C SER A 39 12.80 -12.07 14.19
N ARG A 40 13.90 -12.25 13.47
CA ARG A 40 15.10 -11.41 13.57
C ARG A 40 14.92 -10.20 12.64
N ARG A 41 14.21 -9.17 13.08
CA ARG A 41 14.04 -7.92 12.30
C ARG A 41 15.02 -6.86 12.82
N SER A 42 15.82 -6.29 11.93
CA SER A 42 16.66 -5.11 12.21
C SER A 42 15.89 -3.80 12.07
N ASP A 43 16.28 -2.82 12.90
CA ASP A 43 15.98 -1.38 12.91
C ASP A 43 14.71 -0.95 12.17
N GLN A 44 13.61 -1.51 12.62
CA GLN A 44 12.29 -1.15 12.13
C GLN A 44 11.89 0.26 12.62
N ALA A 45 12.32 0.64 13.83
CA ALA A 45 11.98 1.91 14.46
C ALA A 45 12.52 3.13 13.69
N ALA A 46 13.80 3.11 13.28
CA ALA A 46 14.40 4.21 12.52
C ALA A 46 13.70 4.42 11.16
N LEU A 47 13.37 3.31 10.48
CA LEU A 47 12.64 3.36 9.21
C LEU A 47 11.21 3.91 9.39
N GLU A 48 10.52 3.49 10.44
CA GLU A 48 9.18 4.00 10.76
C GLU A 48 9.19 5.50 11.03
N GLN A 49 10.14 5.96 11.84
CA GLN A 49 10.29 7.37 12.16
C GLN A 49 10.55 8.19 10.91
N ARG A 50 11.48 7.75 10.05
CA ARG A 50 11.79 8.47 8.82
C ARG A 50 10.60 8.53 7.85
N ILE A 51 9.84 7.44 7.73
CA ILE A 51 8.62 7.41 6.91
C ILE A 51 7.60 8.43 7.44
N ARG A 52 7.43 8.54 8.76
CA ARG A 52 6.53 9.53 9.37
C ARG A 52 6.94 10.96 9.03
N GLU A 53 8.23 11.27 9.16
CA GLU A 53 8.77 12.60 8.81
C GLU A 53 8.50 12.96 7.35
N ILE A 54 8.77 12.04 6.41
CA ILE A 54 8.50 12.26 4.98
C ILE A 54 7.00 12.50 4.74
N CYS A 55 6.12 11.74 5.42
CA CYS A 55 4.68 11.91 5.30
C CYS A 55 4.17 13.22 5.90
N GLN A 56 4.79 13.73 6.97
CA GLN A 56 4.44 15.03 7.55
C GLN A 56 4.75 16.16 6.57
N VAL A 57 5.91 16.13 5.91
CA VAL A 57 6.30 17.15 4.93
C VAL A 57 5.54 17.01 3.60
N ARG A 58 5.27 15.77 3.16
CA ARG A 58 4.71 15.47 1.84
C ARG A 58 3.49 14.55 1.93
N VAL A 59 2.40 15.08 2.48
CA VAL A 59 1.16 14.34 2.78
C VAL A 59 0.62 13.51 1.61
N ARG A 60 0.73 13.98 0.36
CA ARG A 60 0.23 13.25 -0.83
C ARG A 60 1.14 12.12 -1.33
N TYR A 61 2.25 11.82 -0.65
CA TYR A 61 3.17 10.78 -1.12
C TYR A 61 2.67 9.39 -0.74
N GLY A 62 2.45 8.56 -1.76
CA GLY A 62 2.26 7.12 -1.59
C GLY A 62 3.59 6.40 -1.32
N TYR A 63 3.50 5.14 -0.86
CA TYR A 63 4.68 4.33 -0.52
C TYR A 63 5.75 4.25 -1.63
N ARG A 64 5.35 4.29 -2.92
CA ARG A 64 6.29 4.28 -4.05
C ARG A 64 7.18 5.53 -4.08
N ARG A 65 6.60 6.70 -3.84
CA ARG A 65 7.33 7.98 -3.80
C ARG A 65 8.21 8.07 -2.56
N ILE A 66 7.70 7.62 -1.42
CA ILE A 66 8.48 7.53 -0.17
C ILE A 66 9.68 6.60 -0.34
N HIS A 67 9.50 5.45 -1.00
CA HIS A 67 10.59 4.52 -1.27
C HIS A 67 11.71 5.16 -2.09
N VAL A 68 11.39 5.96 -3.11
CA VAL A 68 12.39 6.69 -3.90
C VAL A 68 13.15 7.71 -3.04
N VAL A 69 12.47 8.43 -2.16
CA VAL A 69 13.12 9.37 -1.22
C VAL A 69 14.07 8.62 -0.28
N LEU A 70 13.61 7.53 0.33
CA LEU A 70 14.44 6.69 1.20
C LEU A 70 15.66 6.11 0.46
N ARG A 71 15.51 5.71 -0.81
CA ARG A 71 16.66 5.23 -1.61
C ARG A 71 17.70 6.33 -1.85
N ARG A 72 17.26 7.58 -2.06
CA ARG A 72 18.16 8.74 -2.21
C ARG A 72 18.88 9.09 -0.90
N GLU A 73 18.23 8.84 0.23
CA GLU A 73 18.81 8.97 1.57
C GLU A 73 19.73 7.80 1.97
N GLY A 74 20.00 6.86 1.06
CA GLY A 74 20.94 5.76 1.30
C GLY A 74 20.35 4.50 1.92
N TRP A 75 19.02 4.44 2.11
CA TRP A 75 18.39 3.25 2.68
C TRP A 75 18.44 2.06 1.71
N ARG A 76 19.04 0.94 2.13
CA ARG A 76 19.26 -0.24 1.26
C ARG A 76 18.13 -1.28 1.23
N HIS A 77 16.99 -1.02 1.87
CA HIS A 77 15.89 -1.98 1.91
C HIS A 77 15.07 -1.99 0.60
N GLY A 78 14.40 -3.11 0.30
CA GLY A 78 13.52 -3.24 -0.86
C GLY A 78 12.15 -2.57 -0.69
N GLN A 79 11.49 -2.27 -1.81
CA GLN A 79 10.18 -1.59 -1.84
C GLN A 79 9.10 -2.31 -1.03
N ASN A 80 9.16 -3.65 -0.97
CA ASN A 80 8.23 -4.45 -0.17
C ASN A 80 8.32 -4.14 1.32
N LYS A 81 9.51 -3.83 1.85
CA LYS A 81 9.69 -3.41 3.25
C LYS A 81 8.99 -2.06 3.47
N THR A 82 9.27 -1.06 2.62
CA THR A 82 8.61 0.26 2.70
C THR A 82 7.09 0.13 2.61
N ARG A 83 6.56 -0.67 1.67
CA ARG A 83 5.13 -0.91 1.53
C ARG A 83 4.53 -1.54 2.78
N ARG A 84 5.21 -2.51 3.40
CA ARG A 84 4.76 -3.16 4.63
C ARG A 84 4.69 -2.15 5.78
N VAL A 85 5.78 -1.41 6.03
CA VAL A 85 5.85 -0.42 7.10
C VAL A 85 4.79 0.67 6.91
N TYR A 86 4.64 1.17 5.69
CA TYR A 86 3.63 2.17 5.35
C TYR A 86 2.19 1.69 5.63
N ARG A 87 1.92 0.41 5.38
CA ARG A 87 0.62 -0.22 5.71
C ARG A 87 0.44 -0.42 7.21
N GLU A 88 1.47 -0.86 7.92
CA GLU A 88 1.46 -1.05 9.38
C GLU A 88 1.24 0.29 10.11
N LEU A 89 1.80 1.39 9.59
CA LEU A 89 1.59 2.75 10.09
C LEU A 89 0.24 3.37 9.73
N GLY A 90 -0.62 2.69 8.96
CA GLY A 90 -1.94 3.21 8.59
C GLY A 90 -1.92 4.40 7.64
N LEU A 91 -0.79 4.68 6.98
CA LEU A 91 -0.58 5.88 6.15
C LEU A 91 -1.24 5.81 4.77
N GLN A 92 -2.15 4.85 4.55
CA GLN A 92 -2.76 4.65 3.23
C GLN A 92 -3.60 5.86 2.83
N LEU A 93 -3.18 6.51 1.75
CA LEU A 93 -3.97 7.59 1.16
C LEU A 93 -5.31 7.03 0.68
N ARG A 94 -6.39 7.52 1.29
CA ARG A 94 -7.74 7.23 0.84
C ARG A 94 -7.98 8.02 -0.44
N ASN A 95 -7.92 7.34 -1.58
CA ASN A 95 -8.33 7.93 -2.85
C ASN A 95 -9.83 8.20 -2.79
N LYS A 96 -10.20 9.46 -2.55
CA LYS A 96 -11.55 9.93 -2.89
C LYS A 96 -11.55 10.12 -4.40
N ALA A 97 -12.14 9.18 -5.13
CA ALA A 97 -12.42 9.41 -6.54
C ALA A 97 -13.26 10.70 -6.64
N PRO A 98 -12.90 11.65 -7.50
CA PRO A 98 -13.71 12.85 -7.65
C PRO A 98 -15.13 12.42 -8.05
N LYS A 99 -16.13 12.79 -7.23
CA LYS A 99 -17.55 12.41 -7.40
C LYS A 99 -18.11 12.80 -8.78
N ARG A 100 -17.47 13.80 -9.41
CA ARG A 100 -17.71 14.21 -10.79
C ARG A 100 -16.45 13.91 -11.58
N ARG A 101 -16.56 13.10 -12.64
CA ARG A 101 -15.59 13.14 -13.74
C ARG A 101 -15.52 14.60 -14.15
N VAL A 102 -14.44 15.29 -13.80
CA VAL A 102 -14.12 16.59 -14.37
C VAL A 102 -13.86 16.28 -15.84
N ARG A 103 -14.94 16.24 -16.63
CA ARG A 103 -14.84 16.36 -18.08
C ARG A 103 -13.95 17.56 -18.28
N ALA A 104 -12.91 17.38 -19.09
CA ALA A 104 -11.95 18.41 -19.44
C ALA A 104 -12.67 19.76 -19.41
N LYS A 105 -12.16 20.72 -18.61
CA LYS A 105 -12.58 22.12 -18.68
C LYS A 105 -12.93 22.36 -20.14
N LEU A 106 -14.18 22.76 -20.44
CA LEU A 106 -14.46 23.31 -21.74
C LEU A 106 -13.35 24.33 -21.96
N ARG A 107 -12.42 24.04 -22.86
CA ARG A 107 -11.66 25.10 -23.53
C ARG A 107 -12.78 26.00 -24.04
N ASP A 108 -12.73 27.28 -23.69
CA ASP A 108 -13.72 28.31 -24.03
C ASP A 108 -14.54 27.89 -25.23
N ASP A 109 -15.87 27.87 -25.04
CA ASP A 109 -16.85 27.44 -26.05
C ASP A 109 -16.35 27.77 -27.45
N ARG A 110 -16.18 26.72 -28.27
CA ARG A 110 -15.64 26.83 -29.64
C ARG A 110 -16.33 28.00 -30.32
N ARG A 111 -15.57 29.02 -30.69
CA ARG A 111 -16.10 30.17 -31.43
C ARG A 111 -16.58 29.67 -32.80
N PRO A 112 -17.74 30.14 -33.29
CA PRO A 112 -18.19 29.79 -34.63
C PRO A 112 -17.17 30.31 -35.66
N ALA A 113 -16.84 29.48 -36.65
CA ALA A 113 -16.00 29.90 -37.76
C ALA A 113 -16.73 30.99 -38.57
N THR A 114 -16.05 32.11 -38.83
CA THR A 114 -16.55 33.24 -39.62
C THR A 114 -16.02 33.20 -41.06
N ARG A 115 -14.94 32.45 -41.31
CA ARG A 115 -14.33 32.27 -42.64
C ARG A 115 -14.01 30.80 -42.92
N SER A 116 -13.82 30.48 -44.20
CA SER A 116 -13.35 29.16 -44.62
C SER A 116 -11.97 28.85 -44.01
N ASN A 117 -11.72 27.60 -43.61
CA ASN A 117 -10.49 27.08 -42.98
C ASN A 117 -10.10 27.65 -41.60
N GLU A 118 -11.01 28.33 -40.90
CA GLU A 118 -10.73 28.96 -39.61
C GLU A 118 -10.73 27.98 -38.42
N THR A 119 -11.53 26.91 -38.49
CA THR A 119 -11.61 25.89 -37.42
C THR A 119 -11.46 24.49 -38.00
N TRP A 120 -10.60 23.69 -37.37
CA TRP A 120 -10.42 22.28 -37.68
C TRP A 120 -11.07 21.43 -36.59
N ALA A 121 -12.03 20.59 -36.97
CA ALA A 121 -12.60 19.57 -36.11
C ALA A 121 -12.05 18.20 -36.53
N MET A 122 -11.73 17.36 -35.56
CA MET A 122 -11.46 15.95 -35.87
C MET A 122 -12.79 15.27 -36.23
N ASP A 123 -12.87 14.76 -37.45
CA ASP A 123 -13.87 13.84 -37.94
C ASP A 123 -13.43 12.40 -37.62
N PHE A 124 -14.16 11.72 -36.75
CA PHE A 124 -13.88 10.32 -36.46
C PHE A 124 -14.60 9.45 -37.49
N VAL A 125 -13.88 8.97 -38.50
CA VAL A 125 -14.40 7.96 -39.43
C VAL A 125 -14.26 6.60 -38.76
N HIS A 126 -15.40 6.00 -38.40
CA HIS A 126 -15.40 4.64 -37.88
C HIS A 126 -15.47 3.68 -39.06
N ASP A 127 -14.34 3.06 -39.39
CA ASP A 127 -14.33 1.96 -40.35
C ASP A 127 -15.15 0.80 -39.76
N ARG A 128 -16.12 0.31 -40.52
CA ARG A 128 -16.82 -0.95 -40.23
C ARG A 128 -16.33 -1.92 -41.28
N VAL A 129 -15.30 -2.67 -40.93
CA VAL A 129 -14.88 -3.82 -41.74
C VAL A 129 -15.97 -4.90 -41.58
N PRO A 130 -16.54 -5.42 -42.68
CA PRO A 130 -17.56 -6.46 -42.68
C PRO A 130 -17.06 -7.84 -42.22
#